data_AF-A8YGH2-F1
#
_entry.id   AF-A8YGH2-F1
#
_cell.length_a   1.000
_cell.length_b   1.000
_cell.length_c   1.000
_cell.angle_alpha   90.00
_cell.angle_beta   90.00
_cell.angle_gamma   90.00
#
_symmetry.space_group_name_H-M   'P 1'
#
loop_
_entity.id
_entity.type
_entity.pdbx_description
1 polymer ?
#
loop_
_entity_poly.entity_id
_entity_poly.type
_entity_poly.pdbx_seq_one_letter_code
_entity_poly.pdbx_strand_id
1 'polypeptide(L)'
;MEPEYITVSDDGTTAWVSLQENNAVAVVNIVNAQVTSILPLGAKNFNAPGNGLDPSDRDGGVNINNWPVFGLYQPDTIATVTIAGQTYLITANEGDTRDEARRVSSLTLDPNVFPNAAELQLAQNLGRLDVSSIDGRNDQGQYSQLFAYGGRSFSIWNVTNGLSQVFDSGDDFEQILAAFSATPLTPSIFNSDGTPSSFDSRSDNRGPEPEGLAVGTVGNRLYTFVGIERAGGFMVYDITNPSHPFFVDYINDWQLGDISPEGLLFIPAADSPNGTPLLIVANEVSRNLAIYSVKPVPEPSAVLGLLTLGLAGYSLKKRGYC
;
A
#
# COMPACT_ATOMS: atom_id res chain seq x y z
N MET A 1 17.79 5.54 12.15
CA MET A 1 16.44 6.06 12.48
C MET A 1 16.23 7.10 11.42
N GLU A 2 15.67 6.65 10.32
CA GLU A 2 15.44 7.43 9.11
C GLU A 2 13.95 7.81 9.11
N PRO A 3 13.62 9.09 9.40
CA PRO A 3 12.25 9.57 9.26
C PRO A 3 11.94 9.82 7.79
N GLU A 4 10.79 9.34 7.34
CA GLU A 4 10.38 9.45 5.92
C GLU A 4 9.23 10.46 5.76
N TYR A 5 8.10 10.20 6.41
CA TYR A 5 6.89 11.01 6.28
C TYR A 5 6.38 11.51 7.63
N ILE A 6 5.59 12.60 7.61
CA ILE A 6 4.98 13.18 8.80
C ILE A 6 3.51 13.51 8.58
N THR A 7 2.70 13.26 9.60
CA THR A 7 1.32 13.76 9.68
C THR A 7 1.05 14.35 11.05
N VAL A 8 0.12 15.30 11.13
CA VAL A 8 -0.07 16.15 12.31
C VAL A 8 -1.54 16.10 12.73
N SER A 9 -1.78 16.04 14.05
CA SER A 9 -3.12 16.08 14.62
C SER A 9 -3.86 17.38 14.27
N ASP A 10 -5.19 17.35 14.25
CA ASP A 10 -6.03 18.49 13.91
C ASP A 10 -5.77 19.74 14.80
N ASP A 11 -5.35 19.52 16.05
CA ASP A 11 -5.00 20.59 17.00
C ASP A 11 -3.55 21.09 16.88
N GLY A 12 -2.74 20.49 16.00
CA GLY A 12 -1.36 20.88 15.75
C GLY A 12 -0.38 20.55 16.88
N THR A 13 -0.76 19.72 17.86
CA THR A 13 0.08 19.47 19.06
C THR A 13 0.89 18.18 18.99
N THR A 14 0.43 17.21 18.21
CA THR A 14 1.04 15.88 18.07
C THR A 14 1.34 15.59 16.61
N ALA A 15 2.52 15.05 16.34
CA ALA A 15 2.86 14.50 15.04
C ALA A 15 3.15 13.01 15.14
N TRP A 16 2.86 12.30 14.06
CA TRP A 16 3.33 10.95 13.81
C TRP A 16 4.31 11.00 12.64
N VAL A 17 5.45 10.33 12.80
CA VAL A 17 6.52 10.28 11.80
C VAL A 17 6.80 8.83 11.46
N SER A 18 6.71 8.45 10.19
CA SER A 18 7.10 7.10 9.76
C SER A 18 8.61 6.94 9.86
N LEU A 19 9.02 5.78 10.36
CA LEU A 19 10.42 5.34 10.42
C LEU A 19 10.50 4.07 9.58
N GLN A 20 10.46 4.21 8.26
CA GLN A 20 10.13 3.15 7.32
C GLN A 20 11.04 1.93 7.47
N GLU A 21 12.35 2.11 7.40
CA GLU A 21 13.34 1.03 7.52
C GLU A 21 13.45 0.47 8.94
N ASN A 22 12.89 1.17 9.93
CA ASN A 22 12.76 0.69 11.30
C ASN A 22 11.41 0.01 11.58
N ASN A 23 10.50 -0.04 10.61
CA ASN A 23 9.17 -0.62 10.75
C ASN A 23 8.41 -0.09 11.98
N ALA A 24 8.47 1.23 12.17
CA ALA A 24 7.95 1.90 13.35
C ALA A 24 7.37 3.29 13.02
N VAL A 25 6.63 3.86 13.98
CA VAL A 25 6.15 5.24 13.93
C VAL A 25 6.59 5.98 15.20
N ALA A 26 7.24 7.13 15.05
CA ALA A 26 7.55 8.00 16.17
C ALA A 26 6.37 8.94 16.46
N VAL A 27 6.06 9.14 17.74
CA VAL A 27 5.08 10.14 18.21
C VAL A 27 5.83 11.34 18.77
N VAL A 28 5.59 12.51 18.18
CA VAL A 28 6.28 13.75 18.52
C VAL A 28 5.29 14.72 19.17
N ASN A 29 5.62 15.19 20.37
CA ASN A 29 4.97 16.36 20.93
C ASN A 29 5.60 17.60 20.30
N ILE A 30 4.84 18.28 19.44
CA ILE A 30 5.32 19.43 18.66
C ILE A 30 5.62 20.61 19.58
N VAL A 31 4.74 20.87 20.55
CA VAL A 31 4.84 22.02 21.48
C VAL A 31 6.15 21.99 22.27
N ASN A 32 6.57 20.79 22.70
CA ASN A 32 7.78 20.58 23.48
C ASN A 32 9.00 20.13 22.65
N ALA A 33 8.84 19.99 21.32
CA ALA A 33 9.86 19.46 20.41
C ALA A 33 10.48 18.13 20.89
N GLN A 34 9.64 17.18 21.33
CA GLN A 34 10.07 15.94 21.96
C GLN A 34 9.46 14.71 21.29
N VAL A 35 10.30 13.70 20.98
CA VAL A 35 9.82 12.34 20.68
C VAL A 35 9.37 11.70 21.99
N THR A 36 8.08 11.39 22.07
CA THR A 36 7.43 10.83 23.27
C THR A 36 7.33 9.31 23.24
N SER A 37 7.29 8.70 22.06
CA SER A 37 7.19 7.25 21.90
C SER A 37 7.69 6.82 20.52
N ILE A 38 8.14 5.57 20.43
CA ILE A 38 8.38 4.85 19.18
C ILE A 38 7.48 3.62 19.23
N LEU A 39 6.57 3.51 18.26
CA LEU A 39 5.53 2.50 18.19
C LEU A 39 5.94 1.46 17.12
N PRO A 40 6.31 0.22 17.50
CA PRO A 40 6.65 -0.82 16.53
C PRO A 40 5.39 -1.33 15.84
N LEU A 41 5.42 -1.50 14.52
CA LEU A 41 4.25 -1.89 13.73
C LEU A 41 4.00 -3.41 13.72
N GLY A 42 4.98 -4.22 14.16
CA GLY A 42 4.88 -5.68 14.08
C GLY A 42 5.04 -6.18 12.65
N ALA A 43 4.49 -7.35 12.34
CA ALA A 43 4.62 -7.94 11.01
C ALA A 43 3.34 -8.64 10.56
N LYS A 44 3.04 -8.52 9.26
CA LYS A 44 1.96 -9.22 8.58
C LYS A 44 2.34 -10.68 8.37
N ASN A 45 1.42 -11.61 8.62
CA ASN A 45 1.64 -13.02 8.30
C ASN A 45 1.10 -13.33 6.90
N PHE A 46 1.97 -13.54 5.92
CA PHE A 46 1.57 -13.89 4.54
C PHE A 46 1.08 -15.34 4.41
N ASN A 47 1.15 -16.14 5.46
CA ASN A 47 0.56 -17.48 5.49
C ASN A 47 -0.91 -17.48 5.90
N ALA A 48 -1.47 -16.33 6.31
CA ALA A 48 -2.84 -16.21 6.75
C ALA A 48 -3.80 -16.06 5.55
N PRO A 49 -5.01 -16.65 5.58
CA PRO A 49 -5.99 -16.48 4.51
C PRO A 49 -6.26 -15.01 4.19
N GLY A 50 -6.23 -14.64 2.90
CA GLY A 50 -6.41 -13.26 2.44
C GLY A 50 -5.16 -12.37 2.58
N ASN A 51 -4.01 -12.94 2.95
CA ASN A 51 -2.71 -12.27 2.95
C ASN A 51 -1.75 -12.95 1.97
N GLY A 52 -2.20 -13.42 0.81
CA GLY A 52 -1.28 -13.98 -0.18
C GLY A 52 -0.25 -12.95 -0.66
N LEU A 53 0.86 -13.44 -1.22
CA LEU A 53 1.73 -12.65 -2.09
C LEU A 53 2.17 -13.47 -3.29
N ASP A 54 2.60 -12.77 -4.33
CA ASP A 54 3.46 -13.34 -5.36
C ASP A 54 4.93 -13.07 -5.00
N PRO A 55 5.73 -14.10 -4.67
CA PRO A 55 7.10 -13.93 -4.18
C PRO A 55 8.17 -14.07 -5.26
N SER A 56 7.82 -14.31 -6.53
CA SER A 56 8.78 -14.67 -7.57
C SER A 56 8.58 -13.89 -8.85
N ASP A 57 9.69 -13.53 -9.50
CA ASP A 57 9.71 -13.03 -10.86
C ASP A 57 10.09 -14.14 -11.88
N ARG A 58 10.07 -15.41 -11.46
CA ARG A 58 10.65 -16.58 -12.19
C ARG A 58 9.74 -17.81 -12.20
N ASP A 59 8.44 -17.61 -12.16
CA ASP A 59 7.42 -18.66 -12.12
C ASP A 59 6.48 -18.66 -13.35
N GLY A 60 6.57 -17.61 -14.17
CA GLY A 60 5.89 -17.52 -15.46
C GLY A 60 4.54 -16.80 -15.40
N GLY A 61 4.21 -16.11 -14.31
CA GLY A 61 3.03 -15.26 -14.22
C GLY A 61 2.55 -15.04 -12.80
N VAL A 62 1.35 -14.50 -12.66
CA VAL A 62 0.74 -14.22 -11.34
C VAL A 62 0.51 -15.52 -10.55
N ASN A 63 1.18 -15.67 -9.41
CA ASN A 63 1.08 -16.81 -8.49
C ASN A 63 0.90 -16.37 -7.02
N ILE A 64 -0.13 -15.55 -6.77
CA ILE A 64 -0.48 -15.10 -5.42
C ILE A 64 -0.93 -16.29 -4.56
N ASN A 65 -0.14 -16.61 -3.53
CA ASN A 65 -0.41 -17.71 -2.61
C ASN A 65 -0.04 -17.36 -1.18
N ASN A 66 -0.47 -18.18 -0.23
CA ASN A 66 -0.02 -18.10 1.15
C ASN A 66 1.36 -18.77 1.30
N TRP A 67 2.29 -18.03 1.91
CA TRP A 67 3.68 -18.46 2.09
C TRP A 67 4.11 -18.33 3.54
N PRO A 68 5.04 -19.16 4.05
CA PRO A 68 5.55 -19.09 5.42
C PRO A 68 6.55 -17.94 5.61
N VAL A 69 6.10 -16.72 5.31
CA VAL A 69 6.85 -15.47 5.32
C VAL A 69 6.05 -14.43 6.07
N PHE A 70 6.75 -13.55 6.78
CA PHE A 70 6.18 -12.35 7.39
C PHE A 70 6.56 -11.11 6.57
N GLY A 71 5.70 -10.11 6.51
CA GLY A 71 5.99 -8.80 5.91
C GLY A 71 6.14 -7.73 6.98
N LEU A 72 7.24 -6.99 6.95
CA LEU A 72 7.38 -5.79 7.78
C LEU A 72 6.51 -4.68 7.15
N TYR A 73 5.67 -4.00 7.94
CA TYR A 73 4.74 -3.00 7.40
C TYR A 73 5.45 -1.84 6.71
N GLN A 74 6.50 -1.30 7.33
CA GLN A 74 7.44 -0.33 6.75
C GLN A 74 6.77 0.73 5.87
N PRO A 75 5.95 1.60 6.49
CA PRO A 75 5.17 2.53 5.73
C PRO A 75 6.00 3.70 5.26
N ASP A 76 5.81 4.07 4.00
CA ASP A 76 6.33 5.32 3.44
C ASP A 76 5.41 6.46 3.92
N THR A 77 4.37 6.76 3.13
CA THR A 77 3.44 7.84 3.44
C THR A 77 2.45 7.42 4.53
N ILE A 78 2.19 8.34 5.44
CA ILE A 78 1.20 8.20 6.50
C ILE A 78 0.26 9.40 6.55
N ALA A 79 -0.99 9.17 6.94
CA ALA A 79 -1.97 10.24 7.16
C ALA A 79 -2.81 9.97 8.40
N THR A 80 -3.18 11.02 9.14
CA THR A 80 -4.13 10.91 10.25
C THR A 80 -5.52 11.38 9.88
N VAL A 81 -6.52 10.73 10.48
CA VAL A 81 -7.91 11.18 10.46
C VAL A 81 -8.58 10.97 11.82
N THR A 82 -9.51 11.86 12.15
CA THR A 82 -10.36 11.73 13.34
C THR A 82 -11.74 11.20 12.93
N ILE A 83 -12.12 10.03 13.42
CA ILE A 83 -13.44 9.42 13.17
C ILE A 83 -14.11 9.16 14.51
N ALA A 84 -15.28 9.78 14.72
CA ALA A 84 -16.06 9.66 15.96
C ALA A 84 -15.24 9.93 17.25
N GLY A 85 -14.33 10.90 17.21
CA GLY A 85 -13.50 11.31 18.35
C GLY A 85 -12.25 10.46 18.57
N GLN A 86 -12.02 9.41 17.77
CA GLN A 86 -10.81 8.59 17.80
C GLN A 86 -9.90 9.00 16.65
N THR A 87 -8.59 9.07 16.92
CA THR A 87 -7.58 9.33 15.91
C THR A 87 -7.09 8.01 15.31
N TYR A 88 -7.10 7.94 14.00
CA TYR A 88 -6.58 6.83 13.21
C TYR A 88 -5.41 7.30 12.36
N LEU A 89 -4.40 6.45 12.26
CA LEU A 89 -3.25 6.59 11.36
C LEU A 89 -3.45 5.61 10.21
N ILE A 90 -3.33 6.08 8.99
CA ILE A 90 -3.41 5.29 7.76
C ILE A 90 -2.01 5.23 7.18
N THR A 91 -1.59 4.04 6.74
CA THR A 91 -0.20 3.79 6.32
C THR A 91 -0.15 3.09 4.97
N ALA A 92 0.67 3.59 4.03
CA ALA A 92 1.00 2.91 2.78
C ALA A 92 2.23 2.01 2.99
N ASN A 93 2.03 0.68 3.02
CA ASN A 93 3.02 -0.29 3.52
C ASN A 93 3.96 -0.77 2.42
N GLU A 94 4.83 0.13 1.95
CA GLU A 94 5.72 -0.06 0.80
C GLU A 94 6.80 -1.11 1.01
N GLY A 95 7.67 -0.89 2.01
CA GLY A 95 8.88 -1.68 2.27
C GLY A 95 10.17 -1.10 1.71
N ASP A 96 11.09 -0.69 2.59
CA ASP A 96 12.46 -0.35 2.22
C ASP A 96 13.54 -0.95 3.15
N THR A 97 14.80 -0.91 2.73
CA THR A 97 15.93 -1.62 3.35
C THR A 97 17.22 -0.80 3.36
N ARG A 98 17.98 -0.91 4.44
CA ARG A 98 19.33 -0.32 4.61
C ARG A 98 20.45 -1.25 4.10
N ASP A 99 20.29 -1.80 2.89
CA ASP A 99 21.21 -2.80 2.30
C ASP A 99 21.29 -4.16 3.06
N GLU A 100 20.22 -4.48 3.79
CA GLU A 100 20.10 -5.69 4.62
C GLU A 100 19.34 -6.82 3.90
N ALA A 101 18.90 -6.62 2.65
CA ALA A 101 18.14 -7.60 1.88
C ALA A 101 18.99 -8.77 1.37
N ARG A 102 18.47 -10.00 1.51
CA ARG A 102 19.10 -11.21 0.97
C ARG A 102 18.04 -12.11 0.35
N ARG A 103 18.43 -12.80 -0.72
CA ARG A 103 17.59 -13.79 -1.40
C ARG A 103 17.40 -15.01 -0.51
N VAL A 104 16.17 -15.50 -0.37
CA VAL A 104 15.88 -16.71 0.43
C VAL A 104 16.72 -17.91 -0.02
N SER A 105 17.01 -18.05 -1.32
CA SER A 105 17.88 -19.11 -1.87
C SER A 105 19.31 -19.12 -1.33
N SER A 106 19.79 -17.99 -0.78
CA SER A 106 21.13 -17.87 -0.19
C SER A 106 21.17 -18.18 1.31
N LEU A 107 20.01 -18.36 1.94
CA LEU A 107 19.89 -18.51 3.39
C LEU A 107 20.05 -19.96 3.83
N THR A 108 20.50 -20.12 5.07
CA THR A 108 20.39 -21.41 5.78
C THR A 108 19.11 -21.40 6.59
N LEU A 109 18.10 -22.14 6.14
CA LEU A 109 16.81 -22.26 6.84
C LEU A 109 16.91 -23.31 7.96
N ASP A 110 16.26 -23.07 9.09
CA ASP A 110 16.13 -24.03 10.18
C ASP A 110 15.30 -25.24 9.69
N PRO A 111 15.88 -26.45 9.60
CA PRO A 111 15.18 -27.61 9.05
C PRO A 111 14.01 -28.09 9.90
N ASN A 112 13.90 -27.67 11.17
CA ASN A 112 12.75 -28.01 12.01
C ASN A 112 11.54 -27.13 11.69
N VAL A 113 11.77 -25.89 11.26
CA VAL A 113 10.71 -24.95 10.88
C VAL A 113 10.37 -25.09 9.40
N PHE A 114 11.39 -25.27 8.55
CA PHE A 114 11.27 -25.38 7.10
C PHE A 114 11.75 -26.77 6.63
N PRO A 115 11.02 -27.87 6.95
CA PRO A 115 11.42 -29.21 6.54
C PRO A 115 11.44 -29.40 5.02
N ASN A 116 10.73 -28.53 4.28
CA ASN A 116 10.70 -28.47 2.82
C ASN A 116 11.56 -27.31 2.25
N ALA A 117 12.62 -26.89 2.95
CA ALA A 117 13.49 -25.79 2.52
C ALA A 117 13.95 -25.89 1.05
N ALA A 118 14.29 -27.08 0.57
CA ALA A 118 14.72 -27.30 -0.82
C ALA A 118 13.65 -26.90 -1.85
N GLU A 119 12.36 -27.08 -1.52
CA GLU A 119 11.25 -26.64 -2.36
C GLU A 119 11.02 -25.14 -2.21
N LEU A 120 10.96 -24.63 -0.98
CA LEU A 120 10.76 -23.20 -0.72
C LEU A 120 11.84 -22.33 -1.39
N GLN A 121 13.09 -22.79 -1.42
CA GLN A 121 14.22 -22.06 -1.99
C GLN A 121 14.33 -22.14 -3.52
N LEU A 122 13.40 -22.81 -4.21
CA LEU A 122 13.34 -22.81 -5.67
C LEU A 122 13.05 -21.39 -6.20
N ALA A 123 13.57 -21.07 -7.38
CA ALA A 123 13.45 -19.73 -7.95
C ALA A 123 11.99 -19.32 -8.18
N GLN A 124 11.16 -20.24 -8.66
CA GLN A 124 9.72 -20.05 -8.85
C GLN A 124 8.89 -20.00 -7.55
N ASN A 125 9.52 -20.23 -6.39
CA ASN A 125 8.89 -20.15 -5.07
C ASN A 125 9.51 -18.94 -4.34
N LEU A 126 9.95 -19.11 -3.09
CA LEU A 126 10.54 -18.03 -2.30
C LEU A 126 11.99 -17.74 -2.66
N GLY A 127 12.68 -18.59 -3.44
CA GLY A 127 14.12 -18.50 -3.65
C GLY A 127 14.60 -17.14 -4.15
N ARG A 128 13.74 -16.45 -4.92
CA ARG A 128 13.96 -15.09 -5.40
C ARG A 128 13.57 -14.02 -4.38
N LEU A 129 12.60 -14.23 -3.50
CA LEU A 129 12.15 -13.20 -2.55
C LEU A 129 13.31 -12.58 -1.75
N ASP A 130 13.37 -11.26 -1.72
CA ASP A 130 14.26 -10.50 -0.83
C ASP A 130 13.67 -10.44 0.58
N VAL A 131 14.47 -10.86 1.57
CA VAL A 131 14.10 -10.85 2.99
C VAL A 131 15.22 -10.23 3.84
N SER A 132 14.87 -9.78 5.03
CA SER A 132 15.81 -9.22 6.00
C SER A 132 16.88 -10.22 6.39
N SER A 133 18.13 -9.76 6.37
CA SER A 133 19.28 -10.53 6.83
C SER A 133 19.52 -10.43 8.33
N ILE A 134 18.87 -9.49 9.02
CA ILE A 134 19.10 -9.21 10.44
C ILE A 134 17.98 -9.74 11.34
N ASP A 135 16.86 -10.17 10.76
CA ASP A 135 15.69 -10.68 11.49
C ASP A 135 15.53 -12.21 11.35
N GLY A 136 14.74 -12.82 12.24
CA GLY A 136 14.26 -14.19 12.11
C GLY A 136 15.28 -15.32 12.34
N ARG A 137 16.51 -14.99 12.77
CA ARG A 137 17.56 -15.98 13.06
C ARG A 137 17.41 -16.57 14.47
N ASN A 138 17.64 -17.88 14.59
CA ASN A 138 17.79 -18.58 15.86
C ASN A 138 19.23 -18.42 16.42
N ASP A 139 19.49 -18.95 17.62
CA ASP A 139 20.81 -18.89 18.28
C ASP A 139 21.94 -19.59 17.50
N GLN A 140 21.59 -20.43 16.51
CA GLN A 140 22.53 -21.12 15.62
C GLN A 140 22.79 -20.34 14.32
N GLY A 141 22.19 -19.16 14.16
CA GLY A 141 22.31 -18.33 12.97
C GLY A 141 21.50 -18.81 11.77
N GLN A 142 20.63 -19.81 11.94
CA GLN A 142 19.71 -20.29 10.90
C GLN A 142 18.42 -19.48 10.94
N TYR A 143 17.76 -19.31 9.80
CA TYR A 143 16.49 -18.59 9.73
C TYR A 143 15.34 -19.51 10.17
N SER A 144 14.70 -19.13 11.26
CA SER A 144 13.46 -19.74 11.79
C SER A 144 12.21 -18.95 11.40
N GLN A 145 12.38 -17.72 10.92
CA GLN A 145 11.34 -16.90 10.29
C GLN A 145 11.96 -16.15 9.12
N LEU A 146 11.15 -15.82 8.12
CA LEU A 146 11.53 -15.01 6.97
C LEU A 146 10.73 -13.71 7.02
N PHE A 147 11.40 -12.56 6.89
CA PHE A 147 10.78 -11.24 6.93
C PHE A 147 11.02 -10.53 5.60
N ALA A 148 10.02 -10.50 4.73
CA ALA A 148 10.01 -9.68 3.53
C ALA A 148 9.84 -8.20 3.88
N TYR A 149 10.34 -7.34 3.00
CA TYR A 149 10.17 -5.90 3.10
C TYR A 149 8.81 -5.51 2.52
N GLY A 150 8.08 -4.68 3.26
CA GLY A 150 6.76 -4.20 2.87
C GLY A 150 5.60 -5.12 3.27
N GLY A 151 4.49 -4.49 3.64
CA GLY A 151 3.23 -5.17 3.90
C GLY A 151 2.39 -5.41 2.65
N ARG A 152 2.78 -4.81 1.51
CA ARG A 152 2.08 -4.89 0.20
C ARG A 152 0.60 -4.52 0.29
N SER A 153 0.30 -3.52 1.11
CA SER A 153 -1.05 -3.19 1.58
C SER A 153 -1.13 -1.75 2.04
N PHE A 154 -2.32 -1.32 2.43
CA PHE A 154 -2.45 -0.23 3.39
C PHE A 154 -3.04 -0.76 4.70
N SER A 155 -2.72 -0.09 5.80
CA SER A 155 -3.31 -0.39 7.11
C SER A 155 -3.99 0.84 7.71
N ILE A 156 -4.92 0.58 8.62
CA ILE A 156 -5.50 1.60 9.51
C ILE A 156 -5.19 1.18 10.94
N TRP A 157 -4.65 2.13 11.72
CA TRP A 157 -4.27 1.95 13.12
C TRP A 157 -5.05 2.94 13.97
N ASN A 158 -5.66 2.51 15.06
CA ASN A 158 -6.10 3.43 16.09
C ASN A 158 -4.87 3.89 16.89
N VAL A 159 -4.65 5.20 16.96
CA VAL A 159 -3.52 5.83 17.66
C VAL A 159 -3.95 6.70 18.85
N THR A 160 -5.23 6.64 19.24
CA THR A 160 -5.80 7.49 20.30
C THR A 160 -5.14 7.21 21.65
N ASN A 161 -4.86 5.94 21.96
CA ASN A 161 -4.33 5.49 23.25
C ASN A 161 -3.20 4.45 23.06
N GLY A 162 -2.22 4.77 22.22
CA GLY A 162 -1.21 3.83 21.75
C GLY A 162 -1.59 3.20 20.41
N LEU A 163 -0.82 2.22 19.95
CA LEU A 163 -0.95 1.65 18.61
C LEU A 163 -1.78 0.36 18.63
N SER A 164 -2.88 0.34 17.88
CA SER A 164 -3.64 -0.89 17.60
C SER A 164 -4.05 -0.93 16.14
N GLN A 165 -3.67 -1.98 15.41
CA GLN A 165 -4.18 -2.19 14.06
C GLN A 165 -5.69 -2.47 14.11
N VAL A 166 -6.46 -1.76 13.30
CA VAL A 166 -7.92 -1.98 13.17
C VAL A 166 -8.28 -2.62 11.83
N PHE A 167 -7.42 -2.43 10.82
CA PHE A 167 -7.59 -3.00 9.49
C PHE A 167 -6.24 -3.12 8.78
N ASP A 168 -6.09 -4.15 7.95
CA ASP A 168 -5.08 -4.28 6.91
C ASP A 168 -5.78 -4.75 5.64
N SER A 169 -5.37 -4.23 4.48
CA SER A 169 -5.99 -4.61 3.20
C SER A 169 -5.60 -6.01 2.71
N GLY A 170 -4.81 -6.77 3.47
CA GLY A 170 -4.46 -8.12 3.08
C GLY A 170 -3.77 -8.16 1.72
N ASP A 171 -4.15 -9.09 0.86
CA ASP A 171 -3.65 -9.23 -0.50
C ASP A 171 -4.46 -8.45 -1.54
N ASP A 172 -5.34 -7.54 -1.13
CA ASP A 172 -6.20 -6.78 -2.04
C ASP A 172 -5.38 -6.15 -3.18
N PHE A 173 -4.22 -5.57 -2.88
CA PHE A 173 -3.43 -4.85 -3.89
C PHE A 173 -2.87 -5.81 -4.96
N GLU A 174 -2.37 -6.97 -4.53
CA GLU A 174 -1.93 -8.05 -5.43
C GLU A 174 -3.10 -8.52 -6.32
N GLN A 175 -4.25 -8.81 -5.70
CA GLN A 175 -5.44 -9.31 -6.39
C GLN A 175 -5.99 -8.29 -7.40
N ILE A 176 -6.05 -7.01 -7.02
CA ILE A 176 -6.55 -5.92 -7.87
C ILE A 176 -5.60 -5.71 -9.06
N LEU A 177 -4.28 -5.67 -8.84
CA LEU A 177 -3.32 -5.52 -9.94
C LEU A 177 -3.35 -6.71 -10.90
N ALA A 178 -3.54 -7.93 -10.37
CA ALA A 178 -3.68 -9.14 -11.18
C ALA A 178 -4.95 -9.08 -12.05
N ALA A 179 -6.08 -8.75 -11.44
CA ALA A 179 -7.36 -8.62 -12.14
C ALA A 179 -7.32 -7.50 -13.19
N PHE A 180 -6.71 -6.35 -12.86
CA PHE A 180 -6.49 -5.26 -13.80
C PHE A 180 -5.63 -5.72 -14.97
N SER A 181 -4.52 -6.40 -14.73
CA SER A 181 -3.60 -6.86 -15.79
C SER A 181 -4.19 -7.93 -16.70
N ALA A 182 -5.16 -8.71 -16.20
CA ALA A 182 -5.87 -9.73 -16.96
C ALA A 182 -7.04 -9.17 -17.80
N THR A 183 -7.44 -7.90 -17.59
CA THR A 183 -8.59 -7.31 -18.27
C THR A 183 -8.25 -6.94 -19.72
N PRO A 184 -9.10 -7.29 -20.71
CA PRO A 184 -8.89 -6.81 -22.07
C PRO A 184 -8.93 -5.28 -22.11
N LEU A 185 -7.95 -4.65 -22.79
CA LEU A 185 -7.77 -3.20 -22.98
C LEU A 185 -7.02 -2.45 -21.87
N THR A 186 -6.66 -3.11 -20.76
CA THR A 186 -5.73 -2.57 -19.77
C THR A 186 -4.30 -3.08 -20.05
N PRO A 187 -3.27 -2.33 -19.61
CA PRO A 187 -1.90 -2.82 -19.71
C PRO A 187 -1.64 -3.95 -18.70
N SER A 188 -0.79 -4.92 -19.07
CA SER A 188 -0.37 -6.02 -18.19
C SER A 188 0.76 -5.54 -17.29
N ILE A 189 0.46 -5.06 -16.09
CA ILE A 189 1.38 -4.30 -15.21
C ILE A 189 1.48 -4.85 -13.79
N PHE A 190 0.97 -6.05 -13.53
CA PHE A 190 1.06 -6.73 -12.23
C PHE A 190 2.51 -6.73 -11.74
N ASN A 191 2.72 -6.19 -10.54
CA ASN A 191 4.02 -6.03 -9.89
C ASN A 191 5.14 -5.61 -10.86
N SER A 192 4.83 -4.69 -11.77
CA SER A 192 5.77 -4.25 -12.81
C SER A 192 6.59 -3.05 -12.36
N ASP A 193 7.80 -2.91 -12.89
CA ASP A 193 8.61 -1.68 -12.76
C ASP A 193 8.15 -0.64 -13.80
N GLY A 194 6.92 -0.17 -13.68
CA GLY A 194 6.40 0.91 -14.51
C GLY A 194 6.05 0.57 -15.94
N THR A 195 6.19 -0.66 -16.45
CA THR A 195 5.86 -0.93 -17.87
C THR A 195 5.32 -2.35 -18.07
N PRO A 196 4.54 -2.61 -19.14
CA PRO A 196 4.16 -3.98 -19.48
C PRO A 196 5.35 -4.91 -19.78
N SER A 197 6.49 -4.36 -20.21
CA SER A 197 7.71 -5.15 -20.43
C SER A 197 8.41 -5.59 -19.16
N SER A 198 8.15 -4.92 -18.04
CA SER A 198 8.63 -5.27 -16.70
C SER A 198 7.57 -5.99 -15.88
N PHE A 199 6.55 -6.57 -16.53
CA PHE A 199 5.54 -7.40 -15.87
C PHE A 199 6.19 -8.37 -14.87
N ASP A 200 5.67 -8.38 -13.64
CA ASP A 200 6.05 -9.28 -12.55
C ASP A 200 7.48 -9.09 -11.99
N SER A 201 8.24 -8.10 -12.48
CA SER A 201 9.64 -7.91 -12.07
C SER A 201 9.85 -7.44 -10.63
N ARG A 202 8.78 -7.06 -9.93
CA ARG A 202 8.82 -6.60 -8.52
C ARG A 202 8.24 -7.62 -7.54
N SER A 203 7.66 -8.72 -8.01
CA SER A 203 7.10 -9.79 -7.15
C SER A 203 8.15 -10.41 -6.23
N ASP A 204 9.39 -10.53 -6.68
CA ASP A 204 10.50 -11.00 -5.84
C ASP A 204 10.99 -10.00 -4.78
N ASN A 205 10.37 -8.82 -4.69
CA ASN A 205 10.79 -7.78 -3.77
C ASN A 205 9.60 -7.04 -3.10
N ARG A 206 9.18 -5.86 -3.55
CA ARG A 206 8.16 -5.02 -2.90
C ARG A 206 6.77 -5.17 -3.52
N GLY A 207 6.65 -5.90 -4.63
CA GLY A 207 5.38 -6.28 -5.25
C GLY A 207 4.56 -5.07 -5.71
N PRO A 208 3.37 -4.81 -5.12
CA PRO A 208 2.53 -3.67 -5.49
C PRO A 208 3.11 -2.28 -5.18
N GLU A 209 4.02 -2.15 -4.21
CA GLU A 209 4.67 -0.87 -3.86
C GLU A 209 3.70 0.31 -3.62
N PRO A 210 2.88 0.22 -2.55
CA PRO A 210 2.07 1.36 -2.15
C PRO A 210 2.93 2.42 -1.48
N GLU A 211 2.86 3.65 -1.96
CA GLU A 211 3.86 4.68 -1.65
C GLU A 211 3.15 5.95 -1.20
N GLY A 212 2.61 6.73 -2.15
CA GLY A 212 1.83 7.93 -1.87
C GLY A 212 0.48 7.68 -1.20
N LEU A 213 0.03 8.59 -0.34
CA LEU A 213 -1.28 8.50 0.30
C LEU A 213 -1.94 9.87 0.52
N ALA A 214 -3.24 9.95 0.25
CA ALA A 214 -4.08 11.09 0.63
C ALA A 214 -5.42 10.63 1.21
N VAL A 215 -6.04 11.49 2.02
CA VAL A 215 -7.34 11.22 2.64
C VAL A 215 -8.25 12.40 2.43
N GLY A 216 -9.53 12.14 2.15
CA GLY A 216 -10.47 13.18 1.79
C GLY A 216 -11.92 12.81 2.05
N THR A 217 -12.71 13.80 2.47
CA THR A 217 -14.16 13.63 2.61
C THR A 217 -14.86 14.08 1.33
N VAL A 218 -15.73 13.22 0.79
CA VAL A 218 -16.60 13.54 -0.35
C VAL A 218 -18.05 13.24 0.06
N GLY A 219 -18.85 14.29 0.18
CA GLY A 219 -20.19 14.18 0.76
C GLY A 219 -20.11 13.78 2.24
N ASN A 220 -20.71 12.65 2.61
CA ASN A 220 -20.68 12.07 3.96
C ASN A 220 -19.73 10.87 4.09
N ARG A 221 -18.93 10.59 3.06
CA ARG A 221 -18.00 9.46 3.02
C ARG A 221 -16.56 9.94 3.12
N LEU A 222 -15.76 9.22 3.89
CA LEU A 222 -14.32 9.43 4.01
C LEU A 222 -13.60 8.41 3.13
N TYR A 223 -12.68 8.88 2.29
CA TYR A 223 -11.91 8.04 1.37
C TYR A 223 -10.42 8.17 1.62
N THR A 224 -9.70 7.06 1.48
CA THR A 224 -8.25 7.07 1.29
C THR A 224 -7.91 6.76 -0.16
N PHE A 225 -6.88 7.43 -0.66
CA PHE A 225 -6.31 7.27 -1.99
C PHE A 225 -4.87 6.80 -1.79
N VAL A 226 -4.52 5.63 -2.30
CA VAL A 226 -3.20 5.02 -2.11
C VAL A 226 -2.54 4.86 -3.47
N GLY A 227 -1.47 5.61 -3.71
CA GLY A 227 -0.63 5.52 -4.90
C GLY A 227 0.10 4.18 -4.95
N ILE A 228 0.22 3.64 -6.15
CA ILE A 228 0.96 2.42 -6.47
C ILE A 228 2.12 2.89 -7.34
N GLU A 229 3.31 3.09 -6.76
CA GLU A 229 4.43 3.78 -7.43
C GLU A 229 4.76 3.07 -8.74
N ARG A 230 5.22 1.82 -8.66
CA ARG A 230 5.79 1.13 -9.81
C ARG A 230 4.74 0.75 -10.83
N ALA A 231 3.76 -0.08 -10.46
CA ALA A 231 2.71 -0.48 -11.41
C ALA A 231 1.84 0.72 -11.86
N GLY A 232 1.86 1.82 -11.12
CA GLY A 232 1.23 3.08 -11.48
C GLY A 232 -0.22 3.18 -11.01
N GLY A 233 -0.78 4.39 -11.12
CA GLY A 233 -2.14 4.67 -10.68
C GLY A 233 -2.32 4.68 -9.16
N PHE A 234 -3.57 4.69 -8.71
CA PHE A 234 -3.90 4.72 -7.30
C PHE A 234 -5.19 3.96 -7.01
N MET A 235 -5.25 3.34 -5.83
CA MET A 235 -6.43 2.65 -5.32
C MET A 235 -7.25 3.57 -4.43
N VAL A 236 -8.56 3.38 -4.44
CA VAL A 236 -9.53 4.16 -3.66
C VAL A 236 -10.29 3.23 -2.73
N TYR A 237 -10.33 3.58 -1.44
CA TYR A 237 -11.11 2.87 -0.44
C TYR A 237 -12.00 3.85 0.31
N ASP A 238 -13.26 3.47 0.55
CA ASP A 238 -14.10 4.13 1.55
C ASP A 238 -13.68 3.61 2.93
N ILE A 239 -13.26 4.53 3.80
CA ILE A 239 -12.80 4.28 5.17
C ILE A 239 -13.70 4.95 6.20
N THR A 240 -14.93 5.30 5.82
CA THR A 240 -15.92 5.92 6.72
C THR A 240 -16.14 5.05 7.97
N ASN A 241 -16.11 3.73 7.80
CA ASN A 241 -15.97 2.77 8.89
C ASN A 241 -14.55 2.19 8.90
N PRO A 242 -13.66 2.61 9.82
CA PRO A 242 -12.26 2.21 9.79
C PRO A 242 -12.01 0.72 10.09
N SER A 243 -12.99 0.00 10.66
CA SER A 243 -12.88 -1.45 10.87
C SER A 243 -13.44 -2.28 9.71
N HIS A 244 -14.16 -1.65 8.79
CA HIS A 244 -14.69 -2.28 7.58
C HIS A 244 -14.55 -1.35 6.36
N PRO A 245 -13.32 -0.97 5.97
CA PRO A 245 -13.10 -0.35 4.68
C PRO A 245 -13.56 -1.24 3.54
N PHE A 246 -13.87 -0.64 2.39
CA PHE A 246 -14.12 -1.40 1.18
C PHE A 246 -13.51 -0.69 -0.04
N PHE A 247 -13.04 -1.52 -0.97
CA PHE A 247 -12.47 -1.07 -2.24
C PHE A 247 -13.55 -0.40 -3.11
N VAL A 248 -13.20 0.73 -3.70
CA VAL A 248 -14.08 1.56 -4.54
C VAL A 248 -13.64 1.48 -5.99
N ASP A 249 -12.37 1.75 -6.25
CA ASP A 249 -11.81 1.73 -7.60
C ASP A 249 -10.28 1.64 -7.62
N TYR A 250 -9.74 1.23 -8.77
CA TYR A 250 -8.33 1.37 -9.10
C TYR A 250 -8.22 2.15 -10.40
N ILE A 251 -7.65 3.34 -10.30
CA ILE A 251 -7.53 4.29 -11.41
C ILE A 251 -6.09 4.29 -11.87
N ASN A 252 -5.87 3.85 -13.10
CA ASN A 252 -4.57 3.84 -13.74
C ASN A 252 -4.70 4.40 -15.15
N ASP A 253 -4.20 5.63 -15.33
CA ASP A 253 -4.21 6.36 -16.60
C ASP A 253 -2.88 6.23 -17.35
N TRP A 254 -2.20 5.08 -17.25
CA TRP A 254 -0.94 4.80 -17.94
C TRP A 254 -0.93 5.22 -19.42
N GLN A 255 -2.06 5.02 -20.12
CA GLN A 255 -2.22 5.40 -21.54
C GLN A 255 -2.10 6.91 -21.79
N LEU A 256 -2.29 7.73 -20.76
CA LEU A 256 -2.13 9.18 -20.79
C LEU A 256 -0.71 9.63 -20.39
N GLY A 257 0.20 8.69 -20.11
CA GLY A 257 1.60 8.94 -19.78
C GLY A 257 1.88 9.27 -18.30
N ASP A 258 0.99 8.89 -17.39
CA ASP A 258 1.17 9.07 -15.95
C ASP A 258 1.92 7.85 -15.38
N ILE A 259 3.07 8.07 -14.75
CA ILE A 259 4.03 7.02 -14.35
C ILE A 259 4.65 7.37 -13.00
N SER A 260 4.71 6.41 -12.08
CA SER A 260 5.24 6.57 -10.71
C SER A 260 4.54 7.64 -9.88
N PRO A 261 3.28 7.39 -9.48
CA PRO A 261 2.55 8.27 -8.58
C PRO A 261 3.15 8.28 -7.18
N GLU A 262 3.61 9.45 -6.73
CA GLU A 262 4.31 9.60 -5.45
C GLU A 262 3.59 10.53 -4.48
N GLY A 263 3.57 11.82 -4.78
CA GLY A 263 2.82 12.78 -3.97
C GLY A 263 1.33 12.73 -4.33
N LEU A 264 0.46 12.45 -3.36
CA LEU A 264 -0.98 12.61 -3.48
C LEU A 264 -1.48 13.74 -2.58
N LEU A 265 -2.38 14.58 -3.11
CA LEU A 265 -3.02 15.66 -2.35
C LEU A 265 -4.52 15.71 -2.66
N PHE A 266 -5.34 15.57 -1.63
CA PHE A 266 -6.77 15.82 -1.74
C PHE A 266 -7.08 17.28 -1.44
N ILE A 267 -7.89 17.92 -2.29
CA ILE A 267 -8.38 19.29 -2.12
C ILE A 267 -9.90 19.24 -1.96
N PRO A 268 -10.45 19.64 -0.79
CA PRO A 268 -11.89 19.69 -0.57
C PRO A 268 -12.60 20.64 -1.54
N ALA A 269 -13.90 20.41 -1.76
CA ALA A 269 -14.72 21.25 -2.64
C ALA A 269 -14.72 22.74 -2.25
N ALA A 270 -14.64 23.04 -0.95
CA ALA A 270 -14.62 24.41 -0.44
C ALA A 270 -13.35 25.18 -0.85
N ASP A 271 -12.24 24.46 -1.04
CA ASP A 271 -10.94 25.03 -1.37
C ASP A 271 -10.60 24.90 -2.87
N SER A 272 -11.46 24.22 -3.64
CA SER A 272 -11.22 23.99 -5.05
C SER A 272 -11.79 25.10 -5.94
N PRO A 273 -11.13 25.44 -7.06
CA PRO A 273 -11.53 26.55 -7.93
C PRO A 273 -12.87 26.33 -8.66
N ASN A 274 -13.39 25.11 -8.66
CA ASN A 274 -14.62 24.73 -9.37
C ASN A 274 -15.70 24.16 -8.44
N GLY A 275 -15.51 24.22 -7.12
CA GLY A 275 -16.48 23.73 -6.14
C GLY A 275 -16.66 22.20 -6.14
N THR A 276 -15.74 21.45 -6.75
CA THR A 276 -15.73 19.97 -6.70
C THR A 276 -14.47 19.48 -6.00
N PRO A 277 -14.52 18.43 -5.17
CA PRO A 277 -13.30 17.88 -4.59
C PRO A 277 -12.32 17.44 -5.68
N LEU A 278 -11.03 17.66 -5.46
CA LEU A 278 -9.97 17.29 -6.38
C LEU A 278 -8.99 16.34 -5.71
N LEU A 279 -8.38 15.45 -6.50
CA LEU A 279 -7.18 14.72 -6.12
C LEU A 279 -6.08 15.13 -7.11
N ILE A 280 -4.96 15.60 -6.58
CA ILE A 280 -3.74 15.87 -7.33
C ILE A 280 -2.80 14.71 -7.10
N VAL A 281 -2.22 14.20 -8.19
CA VAL A 281 -1.26 13.11 -8.20
C VAL A 281 0.00 13.58 -8.91
N ALA A 282 1.13 13.57 -8.20
CA ALA A 282 2.44 13.87 -8.74
C ALA A 282 3.09 12.59 -9.25
N ASN A 283 3.46 12.58 -10.52
CA ASN A 283 4.06 11.44 -11.19
C ASN A 283 5.56 11.71 -11.37
N GLU A 284 6.43 11.04 -10.61
CA GLU A 284 7.87 11.30 -10.53
C GLU A 284 8.55 11.11 -11.90
N VAL A 285 8.36 9.91 -12.46
CA VAL A 285 9.12 9.44 -13.61
C VAL A 285 8.67 10.17 -14.87
N SER A 286 7.36 10.37 -15.03
CA SER A 286 6.82 11.15 -16.15
C SER A 286 6.87 12.66 -15.93
N ARG A 287 7.24 13.12 -14.72
CA ARG A 287 7.42 14.53 -14.34
C ARG A 287 6.20 15.40 -14.62
N ASN A 288 5.02 14.90 -14.27
CA ASN A 288 3.76 15.59 -14.52
C ASN A 288 2.87 15.61 -13.27
N LEU A 289 1.80 16.42 -13.33
CA LEU A 289 0.72 16.42 -12.34
C LEU A 289 -0.57 16.00 -13.03
N ALA A 290 -1.22 14.95 -12.52
CA ALA A 290 -2.57 14.58 -12.89
C ALA A 290 -3.57 15.16 -11.88
N ILE A 291 -4.68 15.73 -12.38
CA ILE A 291 -5.73 16.31 -11.54
C ILE A 291 -7.04 15.62 -11.85
N TYR A 292 -7.62 15.02 -10.81
CA TYR A 292 -8.87 14.27 -10.85
C TYR A 292 -9.95 15.07 -10.15
N SER A 293 -11.16 15.10 -10.70
CA SER A 293 -12.35 15.57 -9.97
C SER A 293 -13.01 14.37 -9.29
N VAL A 294 -13.07 14.36 -7.97
CA VAL A 294 -13.67 13.26 -7.21
C VAL A 294 -15.15 13.53 -7.03
N LYS A 295 -16.00 12.61 -7.49
CA LYS A 295 -17.46 12.75 -7.43
C LYS A 295 -18.06 11.61 -6.61
N PRO A 296 -19.04 11.90 -5.76
CA PRO A 296 -19.83 10.84 -5.13
C PRO A 296 -20.60 10.07 -6.20
N VAL A 297 -20.60 8.75 -6.11
CA VAL A 297 -21.52 7.90 -6.87
C VAL A 297 -22.79 7.72 -6.02
N PRO A 298 -24.01 7.82 -6.58
CA PRO A 298 -25.22 7.49 -5.84
C PRO A 298 -25.17 6.02 -5.37
N GLU A 299 -25.58 5.78 -4.11
CA GLU A 299 -25.62 4.43 -3.52
C GLU A 299 -26.28 3.41 -4.46
N PRO A 300 -25.86 2.13 -4.46
CA PRO A 300 -26.41 1.09 -5.33
C PRO A 300 -27.94 0.95 -5.27
N SER A 301 -28.58 1.32 -4.16
CA SER A 301 -30.05 1.35 -4.04
C SER A 301 -30.73 2.40 -4.93
N ALA A 302 -30.02 3.44 -5.35
CA ALA A 302 -30.47 4.39 -6.38
C ALA A 302 -30.24 3.86 -7.81
N VAL A 303 -29.32 2.90 -7.97
CA VAL A 303 -28.98 2.26 -9.26
C VAL A 303 -29.75 0.96 -9.48
N LEU A 304 -30.31 0.32 -8.44
CA LEU A 304 -31.11 -0.91 -8.58
C LEU A 304 -32.40 -0.75 -9.43
N GLY A 305 -32.77 0.49 -9.78
CA GLY A 305 -33.82 0.78 -10.76
C GLY A 305 -33.37 0.74 -12.23
N LEU A 306 -32.07 0.67 -12.51
CA LEU A 306 -31.48 0.59 -13.85
C LEU A 306 -30.26 -0.33 -13.84
N LEU A 307 -30.31 -1.41 -14.63
CA LEU A 307 -29.20 -2.27 -15.07
C LEU A 307 -29.01 -3.59 -14.30
N THR A 308 -29.93 -4.52 -14.57
CA THR A 308 -29.48 -5.80 -15.12
C THR A 308 -28.61 -5.52 -16.35
N LEU A 309 -27.36 -6.00 -16.34
CA LEU A 309 -26.32 -5.89 -17.37
C LEU A 309 -25.43 -4.64 -17.33
N GLY A 310 -24.24 -4.80 -16.74
CA GLY A 310 -22.96 -4.34 -17.30
C GLY A 310 -22.60 -2.86 -17.19
N LEU A 311 -21.36 -2.60 -16.73
CA LEU A 311 -20.61 -1.35 -16.84
C LEU A 311 -21.12 -0.18 -15.97
N ALA A 312 -20.68 -0.14 -14.71
CA ALA A 312 -20.50 1.13 -14.02
C ALA A 312 -19.07 1.63 -14.33
N GLY A 313 -18.91 2.27 -15.49
CA GLY A 313 -17.70 2.99 -15.84
C GLY A 313 -17.62 4.31 -15.09
N TYR A 314 -16.48 4.58 -14.47
CA TYR A 314 -16.15 5.90 -13.95
C TYR A 314 -16.07 6.93 -15.09
N SER A 315 -16.47 8.17 -14.82
CA SER A 315 -16.13 9.32 -15.67
C SER A 315 -15.36 10.33 -14.83
N LEU A 316 -14.05 10.10 -14.76
CA LEU A 316 -13.07 11.11 -14.38
C LEU A 316 -12.68 11.89 -15.64
N LYS A 317 -12.75 13.21 -15.56
CA LYS A 317 -12.42 14.09 -16.70
C LYS A 317 -11.09 14.77 -16.41
N LYS A 318 -9.99 14.19 -16.88
CA LYS A 318 -8.65 14.83 -16.85
C LYS A 318 -8.74 16.16 -17.61
N ARG A 319 -8.33 17.26 -16.97
CA ARG A 319 -8.15 18.54 -17.68
C ARG A 319 -6.76 18.53 -18.31
N GLY A 320 -6.72 18.56 -19.64
CA GLY A 320 -5.47 18.61 -20.39
C GLY A 320 -4.66 19.88 -20.14
N TYR A 321 -3.35 19.76 -20.34
CA TYR A 321 -2.27 20.74 -20.23
C TYR A 321 -2.66 22.21 -20.51
N CYS A 322 -2.17 23.11 -19.66
CA CYS A 322 -1.86 24.49 -20.05
C CYS A 322 -0.43 24.55 -20.57
#